data_AF-A0AAE0TC57-F1
#
_entry.id   AF-A0AAE0TC57-F1
#
_cell.length_a   1.000
_cell.length_b   1.000
_cell.length_c   1.000
_cell.angle_alpha   90.00
_cell.angle_beta   90.00
_cell.angle_gamma   90.00
#
_symmetry.space_group_name_H-M   'P 1'
#
loop_
_entity.id
_entity.type
_entity.pdbx_description
1 polymer ?
#
loop_
_entity_poly.entity_id
_entity_poly.type
_entity_poly.pdbx_seq_one_letter_code
_entity_poly.pdbx_strand_id
1 'polypeptide(L)' 'MFLTENSSRTAIIDAVDKLCGETEFIADGSKPYCLPTVRGKHGDLKLLAPNTLPSSSSHVML' A
#
# COMPACT_ATOMS: atom_id res chain seq x y z
N MET A 1 -18.58 -16.67 26.80
CA MET A 1 -18.38 -15.98 25.49
C MET A 1 -16.91 -15.57 25.43
N PHE A 2 -16.04 -16.36 24.79
CA PHE A 2 -14.58 -16.09 24.70
C PHE A 2 -14.06 -16.09 23.26
N LEU A 3 -14.95 -16.04 22.27
CA LEU A 3 -14.58 -16.20 20.85
C LEU A 3 -14.19 -14.88 20.16
N THR A 4 -14.37 -13.73 20.80
CA THR A 4 -14.15 -12.42 20.16
C THR A 4 -12.68 -11.99 20.18
N GLU A 5 -11.90 -12.32 21.21
CA GLU A 5 -10.49 -11.91 21.30
C GLU A 5 -9.59 -12.65 20.30
N ASN A 6 -9.84 -13.94 20.07
CA ASN A 6 -8.95 -14.75 19.23
C ASN A 6 -9.02 -14.33 17.75
N SER A 7 -10.22 -13.95 17.27
CA SER A 7 -10.42 -13.51 15.89
C SER A 7 -9.73 -12.18 15.58
N SER A 8 -9.69 -11.26 16.56
CA SER A 8 -9.03 -9.96 16.39
C SER A 8 -7.50 -10.10 16.37
N ARG A 9 -6.95 -11.01 17.18
CA ARG A 9 -5.50 -11.24 17.23
C ARG A 9 -4.97 -11.83 15.92
N THR A 10 -5.65 -12.80 15.33
CA THR A 10 -5.29 -13.33 14.00
C THR A 10 -5.42 -12.25 12.93
N ALA A 11 -6.47 -11.44 12.96
CA ALA A 11 -6.62 -10.33 12.01
C ALA A 11 -5.48 -9.31 12.09
N ILE A 12 -4.97 -9.01 13.29
CA ILE A 12 -3.81 -8.12 13.49
C ILE A 12 -2.54 -8.75 12.92
N ILE A 13 -2.28 -10.03 13.22
CA ILE A 13 -1.08 -10.74 12.73
C ILE A 13 -1.09 -10.79 11.19
N ASP A 14 -2.22 -11.17 10.59
CA ASP A 14 -2.38 -11.24 9.14
C ASP A 14 -2.20 -9.86 8.47
N ALA A 15 -2.63 -8.78 9.13
CA ALA A 15 -2.44 -7.42 8.63
C ALA A 15 -0.96 -6.99 8.70
N VAL A 16 -0.26 -7.33 9.78
CA VAL A 16 1.18 -7.04 9.93
C VAL A 16 2.01 -7.83 8.92
N ASP A 17 1.73 -9.12 8.73
CA ASP A 17 2.44 -9.95 7.75
C ASP A 17 2.23 -9.43 6.32
N LYS A 18 1.03 -8.92 6.00
CA LYS A 18 0.77 -8.25 4.71
C LYS A 18 1.57 -6.95 4.54
N LEU A 19 1.71 -6.15 5.59
CA LEU A 19 2.50 -4.92 5.56
C LEU A 19 4.01 -5.17 5.52
N CYS A 20 4.48 -6.28 6.10
CA CYS A 20 5.87 -6.71 6.00
C CYS A 20 6.19 -7.43 4.69
N GLY A 21 5.18 -7.86 3.92
CA GLY A 21 5.34 -8.50 2.62
C GLY A 21 5.83 -7.54 1.53
N GLU A 22 6.19 -8.09 0.36
CA GLU A 22 6.66 -7.32 -0.80
C GLU A 22 5.56 -6.46 -1.46
N THR A 23 4.31 -6.64 -1.05
CA THR A 23 3.16 -5.90 -1.60
C THR A 23 3.01 -4.55 -0.93
N GLU A 24 3.22 -3.48 -1.69
CA GLU A 24 3.08 -2.12 -1.20
C GLU A 24 1.60 -1.72 -1.15
N PHE A 25 1.11 -1.36 0.05
CA PHE A 25 -0.25 -0.89 0.30
C PHE A 25 -0.32 0.63 0.33
N ILE A 26 -1.52 1.18 0.05
CA ILE A 26 -1.79 2.59 0.31
C ILE A 26 -1.74 2.89 1.81
N ALA A 27 -1.70 4.18 2.19
CA ALA A 27 -1.44 4.62 3.55
C ALA A 27 -2.39 4.06 4.63
N ASP A 28 -3.63 3.71 4.26
CA ASP A 28 -4.62 3.13 5.18
C ASP A 28 -4.57 1.59 5.27
N GLY A 29 -3.66 0.95 4.53
CA GLY A 29 -3.53 -0.51 4.48
C GLY A 29 -4.71 -1.26 3.86
N SER A 30 -5.71 -0.57 3.33
CA SER A 30 -6.96 -1.19 2.87
C SER A 30 -6.81 -1.96 1.56
N LYS A 31 -5.89 -1.52 0.69
CA LYS A 31 -5.65 -2.10 -0.64
C LYS A 31 -4.21 -1.87 -1.12
N PRO A 32 -3.69 -2.75 -1.99
CA PRO A 32 -2.42 -2.50 -2.66
C PRO A 32 -2.50 -1.26 -3.57
N TYR A 33 -1.34 -0.67 -3.90
CA TYR A 33 -1.29 0.32 -4.97
C TYR A 33 -1.81 -0.30 -6.27
N CYS A 34 -2.71 0.43 -6.96
CA CYS A 34 -3.28 -0.02 -8.22
C CYS A 34 -2.47 0.40 -9.45
N LEU A 35 -1.45 1.24 -9.26
CA LEU A 35 -0.56 1.72 -10.31
C LEU A 35 0.85 1.16 -10.10
N PRO A 36 1.57 0.79 -11.17
CA PRO A 36 2.97 0.40 -11.07
C PRO A 36 3.82 1.53 -10.47
N THR A 37 4.61 1.21 -9.44
CA THR A 37 5.51 2.14 -8.76
C THR A 37 6.96 1.91 -9.17
N VAL A 38 7.77 2.96 -9.15
CA VAL A 38 9.22 2.93 -9.35
C VAL A 38 9.93 3.60 -8.17
N ARG A 39 11.16 3.16 -7.87
CA ARG A 39 11.99 3.81 -6.84
C ARG A 39 12.48 5.17 -7.34
N GLY A 40 12.37 6.18 -6.48
CA GLY A 40 12.93 7.50 -6.75
C GLY A 40 13.98 7.90 -5.71
N LYS A 41 14.28 9.20 -5.69
CA LYS A 41 15.25 9.80 -4.76
C LYS A 41 14.85 9.62 -3.29
N HIS A 42 13.56 9.75 -2.99
CA HIS A 42 13.01 9.58 -1.65
C HIS A 42 12.47 8.16 -1.55
N GLY A 43 13.09 7.33 -0.69
CA GLY A 43 12.79 5.89 -0.60
C GLY A 43 11.47 5.59 0.14
N ASP A 44 10.99 6.55 0.91
CA ASP A 44 9.70 6.54 1.60
C ASP A 44 8.53 6.90 0.68
N LEU A 45 8.79 7.58 -0.45
CA LEU A 45 7.77 7.95 -1.43
C LEU A 45 7.67 6.93 -2.56
N LYS A 46 6.47 6.80 -3.13
CA LYS A 46 6.22 6.01 -4.34
C LYS A 46 6.15 6.92 -5.55
N LEU A 47 6.93 6.62 -6.59
CA LEU A 47 6.89 7.35 -7.85
C LEU A 47 6.18 6.51 -8.91
N LEU A 48 5.55 7.18 -9.87
CA LEU A 48 4.99 6.56 -11.06
C LEU A 48 5.97 6.72 -12.23
N ALA A 49 5.99 5.75 -13.15
CA ALA A 49 6.74 5.92 -14.38
C ALA A 49 6.07 6.99 -15.26
N PRO A 50 6.82 7.75 -16.08
CA PRO A 50 6.27 8.83 -16.91
C PRO A 50 5.14 8.41 -17.87
N ASN A 51 5.11 7.12 -18.24
CA ASN A 51 4.10 6.53 -19.12
C ASN A 51 2.88 5.94 -18.37
N THR A 52 2.86 6.01 -17.03
CA THR A 52 1.77 5.42 -16.22
C THR A 52 0.50 6.26 -16.28
N LEU A 53 0.64 7.58 -16.46
CA LEU A 53 -0.49 8.49 -16.60
C LEU A 53 -0.56 9.02 -18.04
N PRO A 54 -1.77 9.17 -18.62
CA PRO A 54 -1.92 9.87 -19.88
C PRO A 54 -1.49 11.34 -19.72
N SER A 55 -0.89 11.89 -20.77
CA SER A 55 -0.23 13.21 -20.79
C SER A 55 -1.13 14.41 -20.46
N SER A 56 -2.43 14.19 -20.23
CA SER A 56 -3.41 15.19 -19.80
C SER A 56 -3.61 15.27 -18.28
N SER A 57 -2.95 14.41 -17.48
CA SER A 57 -3.12 14.39 -16.03
C SER A 57 -2.10 15.30 -15.34
N SER A 58 -2.56 16.46 -14.87
CA SER A 58 -1.80 17.37 -14.02
C SER A 58 -1.36 16.64 -12.75
N HIS A 59 -0.08 16.77 -12.43
CA HIS A 59 0.60 16.09 -11.33
C HIS A 59 -0.12 16.33 -9.99
N VAL A 60 -0.66 15.27 -9.42
CA VAL A 60 -1.00 15.20 -7.99
C VAL A 60 -0.22 14.03 -7.42
N MET A 61 0.87 14.32 -6.71
CA MET A 61 1.52 13.35 -5.82
C MET A 61 0.98 13.60 -4.41
N LEU A 62 0.45 12.54 -3.78
CA LEU A 62 0.24 12.43 -2.34
C LEU A 62 1.39 11.64 -1.74
#